data_AF-A0A3S4EXZ4-F1
#
_entry.id   AF-A0A3S4EXZ4-F1
#
_cell.length_a   1.000
_cell.length_b   1.000
_cell.length_c   1.000
_cell.angle_alpha   90.00
_cell.angle_beta   90.00
_cell.angle_gamma   90.00
#
_symmetry.space_group_name_H-M   'P 1'
#
loop_
_entity.id
_entity.type
_entity.pdbx_description
1 polymer ?
#
loop_
_entity_poly.entity_id
_entity_poly.type
_entity_poly.pdbx_seq_one_letter_code
_entity_poly.pdbx_strand_id
1 'polypeptide(L)'
;MSEFVADDEIQYPSGFGLGDVVGWGTTGMVVLDKSSNTVVKVPFDHNNEECILRMQRERDVYERFTQCGGHEGLLSYHGVFESGIRLEYASRHNLRSHLEASNVSPAQQLRWAIQIAEAIKFVHDAGVIHGDLTCANIFLDAYLNAKVADFAGSSIDGSPLLVVVTESHEIPGPRLSVQADLFALGSVLYEIMTGHPPYEGLDNAAIRALYLNQIFPETASLGAIGTVIELCWQGNYSGSEAVVEKLRGIASI
;
A
#
# COMPACT_ATOMS: atom_id res chain seq x y z
N MET A 1 -23.68 -20.31 2.58
CA MET A 1 -24.53 -19.92 3.72
C MET A 1 -23.64 -19.18 4.68
N SER A 2 -23.77 -17.85 4.70
CA SER A 2 -22.98 -16.95 5.52
C SER A 2 -23.39 -17.10 6.98
N GLU A 3 -22.51 -17.63 7.81
CA GLU A 3 -22.62 -17.48 9.26
C GLU A 3 -22.35 -16.01 9.57
N PHE A 4 -23.42 -15.27 9.86
CA PHE A 4 -23.32 -13.98 10.51
C PHE A 4 -22.79 -14.23 11.92
N VAL A 5 -21.55 -13.81 12.17
CA VAL A 5 -20.97 -13.75 13.52
C VAL A 5 -21.86 -12.83 14.34
N ALA A 6 -22.41 -13.34 15.44
CA ALA A 6 -23.22 -12.54 16.36
C ALA A 6 -22.34 -11.49 17.04
N ASP A 7 -22.92 -10.31 17.33
CA ASP A 7 -22.23 -9.14 17.94
C ASP A 7 -21.56 -9.48 19.30
N ASP A 8 -21.96 -10.58 19.94
CA ASP A 8 -21.44 -11.07 21.23
C ASP A 8 -20.10 -11.84 21.14
N GLU A 9 -19.56 -12.12 19.93
CA GLU A 9 -18.29 -12.84 19.75
C GLU A 9 -17.11 -11.97 19.28
N ILE A 10 -17.35 -10.71 18.91
CA ILE A 10 -16.29 -9.81 18.42
C ILE A 10 -15.51 -9.25 19.62
N GLN A 11 -14.23 -9.58 19.69
CA GLN A 11 -13.33 -9.03 20.70
C GLN A 11 -12.76 -7.68 20.24
N TYR A 12 -13.27 -6.60 20.83
CA TYR A 12 -12.74 -5.25 20.64
C TYR A 12 -11.51 -5.00 21.55
N PRO A 13 -10.53 -4.17 21.13
CA PRO A 13 -9.45 -3.74 22.01
C PRO A 13 -10.01 -2.98 23.23
N SER A 14 -9.28 -2.99 24.35
CA SER A 14 -9.79 -2.36 25.58
C SER A 14 -10.12 -0.88 25.36
N GLY A 15 -11.35 -0.50 25.72
CA GLY A 15 -11.83 0.87 25.62
C GLY A 15 -12.50 1.25 24.29
N PHE A 16 -12.64 0.30 23.36
CA PHE A 16 -13.31 0.50 22.07
C PHE A 16 -14.55 -0.38 21.92
N GLY A 17 -15.42 0.00 20.99
CA GLY A 17 -16.55 -0.83 20.58
C GLY A 17 -16.89 -0.67 19.10
N LEU A 18 -18.01 -1.25 18.67
CA LEU A 18 -18.45 -1.25 17.27
C LEU A 18 -18.47 0.15 16.63
N GLY A 19 -18.87 1.18 17.37
CA GLY A 19 -18.95 2.57 16.89
C GLY A 19 -17.60 3.25 16.61
N ASP A 20 -16.50 2.58 16.94
CA ASP A 20 -15.14 3.05 16.67
C ASP A 20 -14.48 2.28 15.54
N VAL A 21 -15.09 1.20 15.04
CA VAL A 21 -14.55 0.43 13.91
C VAL A 21 -14.58 1.26 12.64
N VAL A 22 -13.41 1.42 12.02
CA VAL A 22 -13.24 2.15 10.74
C VAL A 22 -12.80 1.26 9.60
N GLY A 23 -12.42 0.02 9.88
CA GLY A 23 -12.11 -0.99 8.88
C GLY A 23 -11.92 -2.37 9.48
N TRP A 24 -12.15 -3.40 8.67
CA TRP A 24 -11.81 -4.78 8.97
C TRP A 24 -11.34 -5.47 7.69
N GLY A 25 -10.49 -6.48 7.82
CA GLY A 25 -9.98 -7.24 6.68
C GLY A 25 -9.24 -8.49 7.10
N THR A 26 -8.53 -9.08 6.14
CA THR A 26 -7.77 -10.33 6.32
C THR A 26 -6.60 -10.20 7.31
N THR A 27 -6.15 -8.98 7.59
CA THR A 27 -5.01 -8.68 8.46
C THR A 27 -5.43 -8.21 9.85
N GLY A 28 -6.73 -7.91 10.07
CA GLY A 28 -7.23 -7.50 11.37
C GLY A 28 -8.40 -6.53 11.34
N MET A 29 -8.75 -6.03 12.53
CA MET A 29 -9.71 -4.97 12.77
C MET A 29 -8.99 -3.66 13.07
N VAL A 30 -9.51 -2.55 12.56
CA VAL A 30 -9.00 -1.20 12.76
C VAL A 30 -10.07 -0.36 13.46
N VAL A 31 -9.73 0.17 14.65
CA VAL A 31 -10.59 1.06 15.42
C VAL A 31 -9.98 2.46 15.53
N LEU A 32 -10.82 3.49 15.47
CA LEU A 32 -10.42 4.90 15.61
C LEU A 32 -10.47 5.33 17.08
N ASP A 33 -9.32 5.73 17.59
CA ASP A 33 -9.22 6.47 18.84
C ASP A 33 -9.37 7.96 18.59
N LYS A 34 -10.60 8.45 18.77
CA LYS A 34 -10.97 9.86 18.58
C LYS A 34 -10.23 10.79 19.54
N SER A 35 -9.79 10.30 20.69
CA SER A 35 -9.14 11.12 21.73
C SER A 35 -7.71 11.51 21.34
N SER A 36 -6.99 10.60 20.69
CA SER A 36 -5.62 10.81 20.21
C SER A 36 -5.54 11.05 18.70
N ASN A 37 -6.66 10.93 17.98
CA ASN A 37 -6.72 10.98 16.51
C ASN A 37 -5.75 9.98 15.84
N THR A 38 -5.78 8.74 16.33
CA THR A 38 -4.98 7.61 15.83
C THR A 38 -5.87 6.41 15.60
N VAL A 39 -5.39 5.41 14.87
CA VAL A 39 -6.05 4.10 14.78
C VAL A 39 -5.29 3.03 15.54
N VAL A 40 -6.01 2.04 16.03
CA VAL A 40 -5.46 0.81 16.60
C VAL A 40 -5.84 -0.33 15.66
N LYS A 41 -4.84 -1.06 15.17
CA LYS A 41 -5.03 -2.28 14.37
C LYS A 41 -4.72 -3.48 15.25
N VAL A 42 -5.67 -4.39 15.38
CA VAL A 42 -5.53 -5.65 16.14
C VAL A 42 -5.83 -6.85 15.25
N PRO A 43 -5.24 -8.02 15.50
CA PRO A 43 -5.63 -9.24 14.81
C PRO A 43 -7.11 -9.54 15.06
N PHE A 44 -7.81 -10.06 14.05
CA PHE A 44 -9.24 -10.40 14.17
C PHE A 44 -9.44 -11.67 15.02
N ASP A 45 -8.56 -12.66 14.84
CA ASP A 45 -8.52 -13.87 15.65
C ASP A 45 -7.18 -13.93 16.39
N HIS A 46 -7.24 -13.76 17.71
CA HIS A 46 -6.09 -13.78 18.60
C HIS A 46 -5.49 -15.19 18.80
N ASN A 47 -6.16 -16.24 18.30
CA ASN A 47 -5.69 -17.63 18.38
C ASN A 47 -5.17 -18.15 17.03
N ASN A 48 -5.35 -17.39 15.95
CA ASN A 48 -4.88 -17.77 14.63
C ASN A 48 -3.41 -17.38 14.43
N GLU A 49 -2.56 -18.39 14.24
CA GLU A 49 -1.11 -18.20 14.08
C GLU A 49 -0.75 -17.31 12.89
N GLU A 50 -1.52 -17.35 11.79
CA GLU A 50 -1.28 -16.51 10.62
C GLU A 50 -1.62 -15.04 10.90
N CYS A 51 -2.73 -14.77 11.59
CA CYS A 51 -3.09 -13.41 12.03
C CYS A 51 -2.03 -12.84 12.99
N ILE A 52 -1.56 -13.64 13.94
CA ILE A 52 -0.49 -13.24 14.86
C ILE A 52 0.80 -12.95 14.10
N LEU A 53 1.20 -13.82 13.18
CA LEU A 53 2.43 -13.66 12.40
C LEU A 53 2.40 -12.39 11.54
N ARG A 54 1.27 -12.10 10.89
CA ARG A 54 1.07 -10.87 10.10
C ARG A 54 1.14 -9.61 10.96
N MET A 55 0.53 -9.63 12.15
CA MET A 55 0.62 -8.51 13.09
C MET A 55 2.06 -8.30 13.61
N GLN A 56 2.77 -9.39 13.91
CA GLN A 56 4.19 -9.33 14.28
C GLN A 56 5.03 -8.77 13.14
N ARG A 57 4.82 -9.24 11.90
CA ARG A 57 5.52 -8.71 10.72
C ARG A 57 5.33 -7.21 10.58
N GLU A 58 4.09 -6.73 10.67
CA GLU A 58 3.78 -5.32 10.51
C GLU A 58 4.45 -4.47 11.58
N ARG A 59 4.39 -4.91 12.85
CA ARG A 59 5.10 -4.26 13.96
C ARG A 59 6.60 -4.20 13.71
N ASP A 60 7.23 -5.31 13.38
CA ASP A 60 8.69 -5.40 13.20
C ASP A 60 9.15 -4.47 12.06
N VAL A 61 8.35 -4.35 11.00
CA VAL A 61 8.59 -3.41 9.89
C VAL A 61 8.50 -1.95 10.34
N TYR A 62 7.45 -1.55 11.07
CA TYR A 62 7.33 -0.17 11.56
C TYR A 62 8.40 0.18 12.60
N GLU A 63 8.79 -0.76 13.45
CA GLU A 63 9.91 -0.58 14.38
C GLU A 63 11.24 -0.38 13.62
N ARG A 64 11.49 -1.17 12.56
CA ARG A 64 12.63 -0.95 11.65
C ARG A 64 12.60 0.43 11.03
N PHE A 65 11.46 0.89 10.49
CA PHE A 65 11.35 2.22 9.91
C PHE A 65 11.65 3.32 10.91
N THR A 66 11.20 3.17 12.16
CA THR A 66 11.50 4.10 13.25
C THR A 66 13.02 4.14 13.53
N GLN A 67 13.69 2.99 13.55
CA GLN A 67 15.14 2.89 13.71
C GLN A 67 15.92 3.53 12.55
N CYS A 68 15.35 3.50 11.34
CA CYS A 68 15.88 4.15 10.14
C CYS A 68 15.57 5.66 10.06
N GLY A 69 14.96 6.26 11.09
CA GLY A 69 14.66 7.69 11.17
C GLY A 69 13.25 8.10 10.74
N GLY A 70 12.45 7.16 10.24
CA GLY A 70 11.09 7.40 9.74
C GLY A 70 11.05 8.13 8.39
N HIS A 71 9.86 8.17 7.80
CA HIS A 71 9.62 8.84 6.52
C HIS A 71 8.20 9.43 6.47
N GLU A 72 8.04 10.65 5.95
CA GLU A 72 6.76 11.37 5.97
C GLU A 72 5.68 10.73 5.08
N GLY A 73 6.10 10.00 4.05
CA GLY A 73 5.22 9.25 3.15
C GLY A 73 4.74 7.90 3.69
N LEU A 74 5.01 7.57 4.97
CA LEU A 74 4.48 6.39 5.65
C LEU A 74 3.48 6.81 6.74
N LEU A 75 2.53 5.95 7.10
CA LEU A 75 1.74 6.17 8.31
C LEU A 75 2.66 6.18 9.55
N SER A 76 2.50 7.20 10.41
CA SER A 76 3.30 7.30 11.62
C SER A 76 2.99 6.16 12.59
N TYR A 77 4.03 5.53 13.15
CA TYR A 77 3.90 4.46 14.14
C TYR A 77 3.97 5.02 15.57
N HIS A 78 3.00 4.67 16.40
CA HIS A 78 2.86 5.15 17.79
C HIS A 78 3.13 4.07 18.83
N GLY A 79 3.66 2.91 18.42
CA GLY A 79 3.99 1.81 19.32
C GLY A 79 2.96 0.70 19.36
N VAL A 80 3.24 -0.29 20.20
CA VAL A 80 2.38 -1.43 20.47
C VAL A 80 1.16 -1.00 21.28
N PHE A 81 0.01 -1.57 20.96
CA PHE A 81 -1.21 -1.45 21.76
C PHE A 81 -1.80 -2.85 21.94
N GLU A 82 -1.72 -3.39 23.16
CA GLU A 82 -2.11 -4.77 23.46
C GLU A 82 -1.42 -5.78 22.52
N SER A 83 -2.18 -6.63 21.82
CA SER A 83 -1.66 -7.55 20.81
C SER A 83 -1.50 -6.93 19.42
N GLY A 84 -1.76 -5.63 19.27
CA GLY A 84 -1.76 -4.91 18.01
C GLY A 84 -0.82 -3.71 18.00
N ILE A 85 -1.07 -2.80 17.07
CA ILE A 85 -0.27 -1.59 16.84
C ILE A 85 -1.13 -0.34 16.76
N ARG A 86 -0.56 0.79 17.15
CA ARG A 86 -1.17 2.11 16.99
C ARG A 86 -0.50 2.89 15.87
N LEU A 87 -1.31 3.42 14.96
CA LEU A 87 -0.87 4.15 13.78
C LEU A 87 -1.57 5.51 13.64
N GLU A 88 -0.97 6.40 12.87
CA GLU A 88 -1.60 7.64 12.40
C GLU A 88 -2.97 7.39 11.77
N TYR A 89 -3.95 8.24 12.06
CA TYR A 89 -5.22 8.22 11.36
C TYR A 89 -5.19 9.15 10.14
N ALA A 90 -5.18 8.55 8.95
CA ALA A 90 -5.31 9.26 7.69
C ALA A 90 -6.79 9.51 7.33
N SER A 91 -7.23 10.77 7.54
CA SER A 91 -8.65 11.14 7.55
C SER A 91 -9.33 11.24 6.19
N ARG A 92 -8.60 11.08 5.08
CA ARG A 92 -9.14 11.15 3.71
C ARG A 92 -9.28 9.78 3.04
N HIS A 93 -9.29 8.71 3.84
CA HIS A 93 -9.39 7.31 3.40
C HIS A 93 -8.22 6.89 2.51
N ASN A 94 -8.35 5.72 1.87
CA ASN A 94 -7.35 5.25 0.91
C ASN A 94 -7.49 5.97 -0.44
N LEU A 95 -6.40 5.97 -1.19
CA LEU A 95 -6.25 6.68 -2.46
C LEU A 95 -7.19 6.15 -3.53
N ARG A 96 -7.47 4.84 -3.56
CA ARG A 96 -8.46 4.25 -4.48
C ARG A 96 -9.85 4.84 -4.28
N SER A 97 -10.36 4.80 -3.05
CA SER A 97 -11.67 5.38 -2.71
C SER A 97 -11.71 6.89 -2.98
N HIS A 98 -10.58 7.59 -2.85
CA HIS A 98 -10.51 9.00 -3.18
C HIS A 98 -10.59 9.27 -4.70
N LEU A 99 -9.89 8.48 -5.50
CA LEU A 99 -9.93 8.56 -6.97
C LEU A 99 -11.34 8.28 -7.52
N GLU A 100 -12.07 7.33 -6.92
CA GLU A 100 -13.46 7.01 -7.28
C GLU A 100 -14.43 8.16 -6.95
N ALA A 101 -14.18 8.90 -5.87
CA ALA A 101 -15.11 9.89 -5.34
C ALA A 101 -14.87 11.31 -5.85
N SER A 102 -13.71 11.63 -6.42
CA SER A 102 -13.30 13.00 -6.68
C SER A 102 -12.45 13.16 -7.93
N ASN A 103 -12.68 14.26 -8.66
CA ASN A 103 -11.78 14.68 -9.73
C ASN A 103 -10.50 15.25 -9.12
N VAL A 104 -9.35 14.72 -9.55
CA VAL A 104 -8.04 15.11 -9.04
C VAL A 104 -7.30 15.92 -10.10
N SER A 105 -6.70 17.04 -9.68
CA SER A 105 -5.85 17.83 -10.59
C SER A 105 -4.57 17.07 -10.98
N PRO A 106 -4.04 17.26 -12.21
CA PRO A 106 -2.76 16.67 -12.62
C PRO A 106 -1.59 16.98 -11.66
N ALA A 107 -1.58 18.19 -11.09
CA ALA A 107 -0.56 18.58 -10.12
C ALA A 107 -0.63 17.75 -8.82
N GLN A 108 -1.84 17.39 -8.36
CA GLN A 108 -2.00 16.53 -7.19
C GLN A 108 -1.66 15.07 -7.50
N GLN A 109 -2.03 14.57 -8.69
CA GLN A 109 -1.63 13.24 -9.16
C GLN A 109 -0.11 13.08 -9.18
N LEU A 110 0.60 14.06 -9.73
CA LEU A 110 2.07 14.06 -9.76
C LEU A 110 2.69 14.17 -8.36
N ARG A 111 2.10 14.97 -7.46
CA ARG A 111 2.54 15.03 -6.06
C ARG A 111 2.44 13.68 -5.37
N TRP A 112 1.31 12.98 -5.53
CA TRP A 112 1.17 11.63 -4.97
C TRP A 112 2.18 10.66 -5.55
N ALA A 113 2.36 10.67 -6.88
CA ALA A 113 3.35 9.84 -7.55
C ALA A 113 4.76 9.98 -6.92
N ILE A 114 5.19 11.23 -6.70
CA ILE A 114 6.49 11.54 -6.09
C ILE A 114 6.56 11.04 -4.64
N GLN A 115 5.57 11.38 -3.81
CA GLN A 115 5.52 10.99 -2.39
C GLN A 115 5.55 9.46 -2.21
N ILE A 116 4.81 8.73 -3.04
CA ILE A 116 4.76 7.26 -3.00
C ILE A 116 6.10 6.68 -3.42
N ALA A 117 6.71 7.17 -4.51
CA ALA A 117 8.01 6.69 -4.96
C ALA A 117 9.12 6.93 -3.93
N GLU A 118 9.10 8.09 -3.25
CA GLU A 118 10.03 8.43 -2.16
C GLU A 118 9.84 7.50 -0.95
N ALA A 119 8.59 7.23 -0.57
CA ALA A 119 8.28 6.28 0.48
C ALA A 119 8.77 4.86 0.14
N ILE A 120 8.55 4.39 -1.08
CA ILE A 120 9.00 3.06 -1.52
C ILE A 120 10.53 2.97 -1.58
N LYS A 121 11.21 4.04 -1.99
CA LYS A 121 12.66 4.11 -1.88
C LYS A 121 13.11 3.92 -0.43
N PHE A 122 12.52 4.65 0.52
CA PHE A 122 12.85 4.50 1.94
C PHE A 122 12.58 3.08 2.46
N VAL A 123 11.45 2.47 2.06
CA VAL A 123 11.10 1.08 2.39
C VAL A 123 12.20 0.12 1.92
N HIS A 124 12.69 0.27 0.69
CA HIS A 124 13.76 -0.58 0.14
C HIS A 124 15.10 -0.34 0.82
N ASP A 125 15.45 0.93 1.10
CA ASP A 125 16.68 1.28 1.82
C ASP A 125 16.71 0.70 3.25
N ALA A 126 15.54 0.47 3.85
CA ALA A 126 15.37 -0.17 5.16
C ALA A 126 15.43 -1.72 5.11
N GLY A 127 15.64 -2.31 3.94
CA GLY A 127 15.70 -3.77 3.75
C GLY A 127 14.33 -4.45 3.70
N VAL A 128 13.28 -3.70 3.38
CA VAL A 128 11.89 -4.18 3.31
C VAL A 128 11.42 -4.22 1.86
N ILE A 129 10.67 -5.25 1.49
CA ILE A 129 9.88 -5.31 0.24
C ILE A 129 8.41 -5.25 0.63
N HIS A 130 7.67 -4.28 0.09
CA HIS A 130 6.27 -4.06 0.43
C HIS A 130 5.42 -5.29 0.06
N GLY A 131 5.53 -5.75 -1.19
CA GLY A 131 4.95 -7.00 -1.68
C GLY A 131 3.47 -6.92 -2.09
N ASP A 132 2.69 -5.96 -1.60
CA ASP A 132 1.32 -5.71 -2.07
C ASP A 132 1.01 -4.21 -2.21
N LEU A 133 1.85 -3.51 -2.97
CA LEU A 133 1.69 -2.06 -3.16
C LEU A 133 0.50 -1.78 -4.10
N THR A 134 -0.55 -1.14 -3.58
CA THR A 134 -1.76 -0.76 -4.35
C THR A 134 -2.32 0.57 -3.86
N CYS A 135 -3.19 1.22 -4.63
CA CYS A 135 -3.92 2.42 -4.18
C CYS A 135 -4.85 2.19 -2.98
N ALA A 136 -5.21 0.93 -2.67
CA ALA A 136 -5.97 0.60 -1.47
C ALA A 136 -5.10 0.61 -0.20
N ASN A 137 -3.79 0.40 -0.35
CA ASN A 137 -2.80 0.40 0.73
C ASN A 137 -2.05 1.74 0.85
N ILE A 138 -2.52 2.77 0.14
CA ILE A 138 -2.01 4.14 0.23
C ILE A 138 -3.13 5.01 0.78
N PHE A 139 -2.90 5.66 1.91
CA PHE A 139 -3.86 6.54 2.56
C PHE A 139 -3.55 8.00 2.31
N LEU A 140 -4.55 8.85 2.54
CA LEU A 140 -4.43 10.30 2.41
C LEU A 140 -4.66 10.99 3.76
N ASP A 141 -3.70 11.82 4.15
CA ASP A 141 -3.83 12.65 5.35
C ASP A 141 -4.79 13.84 5.14
N ALA A 142 -4.96 14.68 6.17
CA ALA A 142 -5.86 15.84 6.12
C ALA A 142 -5.50 16.87 5.02
N TYR A 143 -4.25 16.86 4.55
CA TYR A 143 -3.68 17.76 3.55
C TYR A 143 -3.53 17.10 2.16
N LEU A 144 -4.05 15.88 1.98
CA LEU A 144 -3.91 15.07 0.76
C LEU A 144 -2.46 14.68 0.46
N ASN A 145 -1.64 14.45 1.49
CA ASN A 145 -0.37 13.76 1.30
C ASN A 145 -0.57 12.25 1.31
N ALA A 146 0.14 11.56 0.43
CA ALA A 146 0.12 10.09 0.34
C ALA A 146 0.91 9.45 1.50
N LYS A 147 0.32 8.40 2.08
CA LYS A 147 0.83 7.63 3.22
C LYS A 147 0.78 6.14 2.87
N VAL A 148 1.90 5.53 2.50
CA VAL A 148 1.99 4.08 2.27
C VAL A 148 1.79 3.34 3.60
N ALA A 149 1.00 2.26 3.56
CA ALA A 149 0.56 1.51 4.72
C ALA A 149 0.43 0.01 4.40
N ASP A 150 0.01 -0.75 5.42
CA ASP A 150 -0.22 -2.20 5.40
C ASP A 150 1.02 -3.05 5.05
N PHE A 151 1.91 -3.19 6.04
CA PHE A 151 3.13 -3.99 5.94
C PHE A 151 2.98 -5.41 6.50
N ALA A 152 1.75 -5.84 6.80
CA ALA A 152 1.47 -7.16 7.36
C ALA A 152 1.90 -8.31 6.44
N GLY A 153 1.87 -8.07 5.13
CA GLY A 153 2.29 -9.00 4.08
C GLY A 153 3.76 -8.92 3.68
N SER A 154 4.47 -7.90 4.16
CA SER A 154 5.79 -7.52 3.63
C SER A 154 6.90 -8.49 4.01
N SER A 155 8.00 -8.39 3.28
CA SER A 155 9.26 -9.04 3.61
C SER A 155 10.18 -8.07 4.31
N ILE A 156 10.89 -8.53 5.34
CA ILE A 156 12.01 -7.83 5.96
C ILE A 156 13.23 -8.75 5.97
N ASP A 157 14.37 -8.23 5.52
CA ASP A 157 15.64 -8.96 5.42
C ASP A 157 15.52 -10.32 4.69
N GLY A 158 14.66 -10.38 3.66
CA GLY A 158 14.49 -11.56 2.81
C GLY A 158 13.54 -12.63 3.37
N SER A 159 12.77 -12.33 4.42
CA SER A 159 11.70 -13.22 4.87
C SER A 159 10.65 -13.47 3.78
N PRO A 160 9.91 -14.59 3.80
CA PRO A 160 8.81 -14.79 2.86
C PRO A 160 7.76 -13.68 2.96
N LEU A 161 7.11 -13.36 1.82
CA LEU A 161 5.89 -12.58 1.80
C LEU A 161 4.75 -13.37 2.45
N LEU A 162 3.88 -12.68 3.18
CA LEU A 162 2.72 -13.27 3.87
C LEU A 162 1.40 -12.90 3.19
N VAL A 163 1.48 -12.43 1.94
CA VAL A 163 0.36 -11.92 1.14
C VAL A 163 0.38 -12.51 -0.26
N VAL A 164 -0.80 -12.62 -0.85
CA VAL A 164 -0.96 -12.87 -2.28
C VAL A 164 -1.04 -11.53 -2.98
N VAL A 165 -0.06 -11.25 -3.84
CA VAL A 165 0.01 -9.99 -4.59
C VAL A 165 -1.20 -9.83 -5.49
N THR A 166 -1.76 -8.63 -5.52
CA THR A 166 -2.84 -8.25 -6.44
C THR A 166 -2.42 -8.42 -7.91
N GLU A 167 -3.18 -9.14 -8.72
CA GLU A 167 -2.76 -9.54 -10.08
C GLU A 167 -2.44 -8.38 -11.02
N SER A 168 -3.19 -7.27 -10.96
CA SER A 168 -2.92 -6.07 -11.75
C SER A 168 -1.60 -5.37 -11.36
N HIS A 169 -0.99 -5.76 -10.25
CA HIS A 169 0.27 -5.23 -9.70
C HIS A 169 1.36 -6.31 -9.64
N GLU A 170 1.08 -7.52 -10.11
CA GLU A 170 1.96 -8.68 -9.98
C GLU A 170 2.93 -8.77 -11.17
N ILE A 171 4.22 -8.65 -10.91
CA ILE A 171 5.26 -8.87 -11.93
C ILE A 171 5.26 -10.34 -12.41
N PRO A 172 5.42 -10.62 -13.72
CA PRO A 172 5.69 -11.96 -14.20
C PRO A 172 7.12 -12.37 -13.81
N GLY A 173 7.28 -13.07 -12.68
CA GLY A 173 8.59 -13.54 -12.22
C GLY A 173 8.77 -13.54 -10.69
N PRO A 174 10.01 -13.29 -10.20
CA PRO A 174 10.30 -13.26 -8.77
C PRO A 174 9.54 -12.13 -8.05
N ARG A 175 8.55 -12.52 -7.24
CA ARG A 175 7.70 -11.60 -6.47
C ARG A 175 8.40 -10.93 -5.29
N LEU A 176 9.39 -11.61 -4.71
CA LEU A 176 10.17 -11.08 -3.61
C LEU A 176 11.39 -10.33 -4.17
N SER A 177 11.17 -9.12 -4.67
CA SER A 177 12.23 -8.28 -5.24
C SER A 177 11.86 -6.81 -5.24
N VAL A 178 12.88 -5.94 -5.28
CA VAL A 178 12.71 -4.50 -5.52
C VAL A 178 11.95 -4.27 -6.84
N GLN A 179 12.29 -5.04 -7.88
CA GLN A 179 11.64 -4.96 -9.19
C GLN A 179 10.14 -5.29 -9.12
N ALA A 180 9.71 -6.18 -8.25
CA ALA A 180 8.29 -6.47 -8.04
C ALA A 180 7.54 -5.26 -7.46
N ASP A 181 8.10 -4.59 -6.46
CA ASP A 181 7.53 -3.35 -5.92
C ASP A 181 7.54 -2.22 -6.96
N LEU A 182 8.57 -2.13 -7.82
CA LEU A 182 8.60 -1.13 -8.89
C LEU A 182 7.55 -1.41 -9.97
N PHE A 183 7.32 -2.68 -10.31
CA PHE A 183 6.24 -3.06 -11.21
C PHE A 183 4.88 -2.65 -10.62
N ALA A 184 4.64 -2.97 -9.34
CA ALA A 184 3.44 -2.56 -8.62
C ALA A 184 3.31 -1.03 -8.53
N LEU A 185 4.42 -0.30 -8.35
CA LEU A 185 4.45 1.16 -8.40
C LEU A 185 4.01 1.66 -9.79
N GLY A 186 4.45 1.04 -10.88
CA GLY A 186 3.96 1.35 -12.23
C GLY A 186 2.43 1.23 -12.32
N SER A 187 1.87 0.16 -11.75
CA SER A 187 0.42 -0.04 -11.68
C SER A 187 -0.31 1.00 -10.83
N VAL A 188 0.26 1.38 -9.67
CA VAL A 188 -0.26 2.48 -8.83
C VAL A 188 -0.24 3.81 -9.58
N LEU A 189 0.88 4.13 -10.26
CA LEU A 189 1.00 5.35 -11.04
C LEU A 189 -0.04 5.39 -12.17
N TYR A 190 -0.24 4.27 -12.88
CA TYR A 190 -1.29 4.16 -13.90
C TYR A 190 -2.68 4.44 -13.31
N GLU A 191 -2.99 3.85 -12.16
CA GLU A 191 -4.28 4.04 -11.49
C GLU A 191 -4.48 5.48 -11.03
N ILE A 192 -3.45 6.14 -10.50
CA ILE A 192 -3.53 7.57 -10.13
C ILE A 192 -3.86 8.43 -11.35
N MET A 193 -3.23 8.16 -12.50
CA MET A 193 -3.40 8.98 -13.71
C MET A 193 -4.73 8.74 -14.42
N THR A 194 -5.24 7.50 -14.38
CA THR A 194 -6.42 7.09 -15.16
C THR A 194 -7.68 6.98 -14.32
N GLY A 195 -7.56 6.91 -12.99
CA GLY A 195 -8.64 6.61 -12.07
C GLY A 195 -9.00 5.11 -11.99
N HIS A 196 -8.35 4.26 -12.77
CA HIS A 196 -8.68 2.83 -12.89
C HIS A 196 -7.42 1.96 -12.80
N PRO A 197 -7.49 0.79 -12.13
CA PRO A 197 -6.36 -0.13 -12.10
C PRO A 197 -6.05 -0.65 -13.52
N PRO A 198 -4.79 -1.08 -13.79
CA PRO A 198 -4.44 -1.74 -15.04
C PRO A 198 -5.40 -2.89 -15.36
N TYR A 199 -5.91 -2.91 -16.59
CA TYR A 199 -6.79 -3.97 -17.09
C TYR A 199 -8.10 -4.16 -16.31
N GLU A 200 -8.65 -3.07 -15.77
CA GLU A 200 -9.96 -3.09 -15.14
C GLU A 200 -11.01 -3.84 -15.99
N GLY A 201 -11.76 -4.72 -15.35
CA GLY A 201 -12.81 -5.54 -15.98
C GLY A 201 -12.33 -6.86 -16.60
N LEU A 202 -11.02 -7.11 -16.70
CA LEU A 202 -10.48 -8.43 -17.06
C LEU A 202 -10.36 -9.35 -15.85
N ASP A 203 -10.40 -10.66 -16.10
CA ASP A 203 -10.12 -11.64 -15.06
C ASP A 203 -8.62 -11.79 -14.77
N ASN A 204 -8.31 -12.32 -13.59
CA ASN A 204 -6.95 -12.47 -13.09
C ASN A 204 -6.06 -13.36 -13.98
N ALA A 205 -6.63 -14.33 -14.71
CA ALA A 205 -5.85 -15.19 -15.60
C ALA A 205 -5.49 -14.47 -16.90
N ALA A 206 -6.41 -13.68 -17.44
CA ALA A 206 -6.19 -12.83 -18.61
C ALA A 206 -5.13 -11.76 -18.32
N ILE A 207 -5.19 -11.09 -17.17
CA ILE A 207 -4.19 -10.10 -16.74
C ILE A 207 -2.79 -10.72 -16.70
N ARG A 208 -2.64 -11.88 -16.03
CA ARG A 208 -1.36 -12.60 -15.97
C ARG A 208 -0.86 -12.98 -17.36
N ALA A 209 -1.74 -13.44 -18.24
CA ALA A 209 -1.37 -13.78 -19.61
C ALA A 209 -0.85 -12.56 -20.39
N LEU A 210 -1.46 -11.39 -20.22
CA LEU A 210 -0.98 -10.15 -20.87
C LEU A 210 0.42 -9.77 -20.39
N TYR A 211 0.65 -9.73 -19.07
CA TYR A 211 1.96 -9.41 -18.51
C TYR A 211 3.04 -10.43 -18.89
N LEU A 212 2.71 -11.74 -18.92
CA LEU A 212 3.64 -12.78 -19.40
C LEU A 212 4.05 -12.56 -20.86
N ASN A 213 3.15 -12.03 -21.69
CA ASN A 213 3.44 -11.69 -23.08
C ASN A 213 4.02 -10.27 -23.25
N GLN A 214 4.36 -9.58 -22.16
CA GLN A 214 4.88 -8.20 -22.15
C GLN A 214 3.94 -7.22 -22.86
N ILE A 215 2.64 -7.48 -22.77
CA ILE A 215 1.59 -6.57 -23.21
C ILE A 215 1.19 -5.78 -21.97
N PHE A 216 1.21 -4.45 -22.10
CA PHE A 216 0.87 -3.50 -21.03
C PHE A 216 -0.26 -2.57 -21.48
N PRO A 217 -1.00 -1.94 -20.55
CA PRO A 217 -1.96 -0.89 -20.89
C PRO A 217 -1.32 0.26 -21.66
N GLU A 218 -2.11 0.96 -22.47
CA GLU A 218 -1.64 2.15 -23.20
C GLU A 218 -1.33 3.30 -22.24
N THR A 219 -0.15 3.90 -22.37
CA THR A 219 0.27 5.04 -21.53
C THR A 219 0.67 6.27 -22.33
N ALA A 220 0.62 6.22 -23.67
CA ALA A 220 1.10 7.30 -24.54
C ALA A 220 0.39 8.64 -24.28
N SER A 221 -0.91 8.60 -24.00
CA SER A 221 -1.74 9.77 -23.67
C SER A 221 -1.36 10.41 -22.33
N LEU A 222 -0.63 9.72 -21.46
CA LEU A 222 -0.19 10.20 -20.14
C LEU A 222 1.11 11.01 -20.24
N GLY A 223 1.73 11.13 -21.42
CA GLY A 223 2.96 11.90 -21.60
C GLY A 223 4.14 11.34 -20.81
N ALA A 224 4.92 12.22 -20.16
CA ALA A 224 6.17 11.83 -19.50
C ALA A 224 5.98 10.80 -18.38
N ILE A 225 4.87 10.86 -17.63
CA ILE A 225 4.58 9.88 -16.57
C ILE A 225 4.22 8.51 -17.16
N GLY A 226 3.63 8.50 -18.36
CA GLY A 226 3.35 7.27 -19.11
C GLY A 226 4.62 6.48 -19.44
N THR A 227 5.71 7.18 -19.78
CA THR A 227 7.03 6.57 -19.97
C THR A 227 7.59 6.00 -18.67
N VAL A 228 7.40 6.67 -17.53
CA VAL A 228 7.84 6.15 -16.22
C VAL A 228 7.10 4.85 -15.88
N ILE A 229 5.77 4.84 -16.07
CA ILE A 229 4.92 3.66 -15.86
C ILE A 229 5.41 2.47 -16.71
N GLU A 230 5.62 2.70 -18.01
CA GLU A 230 6.05 1.65 -18.93
C GLU A 230 7.43 1.08 -18.55
N LEU A 231 8.39 1.94 -18.18
CA LEU A 231 9.72 1.52 -17.75
C LEU A 231 9.70 0.74 -16.42
N CYS A 232 8.76 1.05 -15.52
CA CYS A 232 8.50 0.24 -14.33
C CYS A 232 8.05 -1.18 -14.70
N TRP A 233 7.06 -1.31 -15.59
CA TRP A 233 6.55 -2.62 -16.01
C TRP A 233 7.56 -3.44 -16.80
N GLN A 234 8.44 -2.80 -17.56
CA GLN A 234 9.53 -3.45 -18.29
C GLN A 234 10.72 -3.84 -17.40
N GLY A 235 10.73 -3.43 -16.13
CA GLY A 235 11.86 -3.70 -15.22
C GLY A 235 13.13 -2.93 -15.58
N ASN A 236 13.01 -1.78 -16.26
CA ASN A 236 14.13 -1.00 -16.79
C ASN A 236 14.75 -0.02 -15.78
N TYR A 237 14.23 0.03 -14.56
CA TYR A 237 14.82 0.79 -13.46
C TYR A 237 15.75 -0.08 -12.61
N SER A 238 16.92 0.45 -12.28
CA SER A 238 17.89 -0.22 -11.40
C SER A 238 17.43 -0.27 -9.94
N GLY A 239 16.50 0.61 -9.54
CA GLY A 239 15.95 0.71 -8.19
C GLY A 239 15.06 1.94 -8.04
N SER A 240 14.47 2.11 -6.87
CA SER A 240 13.47 3.16 -6.56
C SER A 240 14.00 4.59 -6.70
N GLU A 241 15.29 4.82 -6.42
CA GLU A 241 15.93 6.13 -6.63
C GLU A 241 15.76 6.64 -8.07
N ALA A 242 16.00 5.76 -9.06
CA ALA A 242 15.90 6.13 -10.45
C ALA A 242 14.47 6.51 -10.86
N VAL A 243 13.45 5.94 -10.21
CA VAL A 243 12.05 6.32 -10.41
C VAL A 243 11.76 7.70 -9.81
N VAL A 244 12.23 7.95 -8.58
CA VAL A 244 12.09 9.24 -7.88
C VAL A 244 12.71 10.37 -8.71
N GLU A 245 13.93 10.19 -9.22
CA GLU A 245 14.62 11.18 -10.05
C GLU A 245 13.81 11.53 -11.31
N LYS A 246 13.22 10.53 -11.97
CA LYS A 246 12.39 10.75 -13.17
C LYS A 246 11.12 11.52 -12.83
N LEU A 247 10.41 11.16 -11.77
CA LEU A 247 9.18 11.84 -11.36
C LEU A 247 9.43 13.29 -10.95
N ARG A 248 10.50 13.57 -10.19
CA ARG A 248 10.90 14.94 -9.83
C ARG A 248 11.30 15.77 -11.06
N GLY A 249 11.92 15.14 -12.06
CA GLY A 249 12.23 15.77 -13.34
C GLY A 249 10.99 16.27 -14.08
N ILE A 250 9.85 15.55 -13.98
CA ILE A 250 8.57 15.98 -14.58
C ILE A 250 8.03 17.23 -13.88
N ALA A 251 8.13 17.30 -12.54
CA ALA A 251 7.62 18.45 -11.77
C ALA A 251 8.43 19.74 -11.98
N SER A 252 9.59 19.67 -12.62
CA SER A 252 10.48 20.81 -12.88
C SER A 252 10.27 21.47 -14.25
N ILE A 253 9.28 20.99 -15.03
CA ILE A 253 8.91 21.44 -16.38
C ILE A 253 7.64 22.28 -16.30
#